data_AF-A0AA42LMP8-F1
#
_entry.id   AF-A0AA42LMP8-F1
#
_cell.length_a   1.000
_cell.length_b   1.000
_cell.length_c   1.000
_cell.angle_alpha   90.00
_cell.angle_beta   90.00
_cell.angle_gamma   90.00
#
_symmetry.space_group_name_H-M   'P 1'
#
loop_
_entity.id
_entity.type
_entity.pdbx_description
1 polymer ?
#
loop_
_entity_poly.entity_id
_entity_poly.type
_entity_poly.pdbx_seq_one_letter_code
_entity_poly.pdbx_strand_id
1 'polypeptide(L)'
;MFKITGLDKLQRDLEEAQRALGELDGELGTINFNPHDPSSIEAAIQSVYCMVDERAGQYASNPVVGPMIEEMKESYRESILQKAAEARLQADEDE
;
A
#
# COMPACT_ATOMS: atom_id res chain seq x y z
N MET A 1 -12.12 -40.36 10.59
CA MET A 1 -12.24 -39.31 9.56
C MET A 1 -11.25 -38.21 9.88
N PHE A 2 -10.18 -38.09 9.10
CA PHE A 2 -9.23 -36.99 9.23
C PHE A 2 -9.87 -35.75 8.61
N LYS A 3 -10.31 -34.80 9.44
CA LYS A 3 -10.62 -33.45 8.96
C LYS A 3 -9.29 -32.84 8.51
N ILE A 4 -9.18 -32.51 7.23
CA ILE A 4 -8.01 -31.80 6.71
C ILE A 4 -8.21 -30.32 7.06
N THR A 5 -8.08 -29.98 8.34
CA THR A 5 -8.33 -28.62 8.88
C THR A 5 -7.46 -27.55 8.23
N GLY A 6 -6.32 -27.95 7.64
CA GLY A 6 -5.43 -27.05 6.91
C GLY A 6 -5.99 -26.59 5.56
N LEU A 7 -6.83 -27.39 4.91
CA LEU A 7 -7.42 -27.04 3.61
C LEU A 7 -8.52 -25.99 3.77
N ASP A 8 -9.37 -26.15 4.80
CA ASP A 8 -10.37 -25.14 5.17
C ASP A 8 -9.73 -23.79 5.53
N LYS A 9 -8.62 -23.81 6.28
CA LYS A 9 -7.89 -22.59 6.64
C LYS A 9 -7.34 -21.90 5.39
N LEU A 10 -6.66 -22.66 4.53
CA LEU A 10 -6.09 -22.13 3.28
C LEU A 10 -7.15 -21.51 2.39
N GLN A 11 -8.33 -22.15 2.27
CA GLN A 11 -9.43 -21.62 1.48
C GLN A 11 -9.93 -20.28 2.03
N ARG A 12 -10.02 -20.16 3.36
CA ARG A 12 -10.38 -18.91 4.03
C ARG A 12 -9.32 -17.82 3.82
N ASP A 13 -8.05 -18.19 3.95
CA ASP A 13 -6.94 -17.26 3.76
C ASP A 13 -6.95 -16.69 2.31
N LEU A 14 -7.25 -17.53 1.31
CA LEU A 14 -7.39 -17.12 -0.09
C LEU A 14 -8.62 -16.25 -0.35
N GLU A 15 -9.78 -16.57 0.23
CA GLU A 15 -10.99 -15.74 0.09
C GLU A 15 -10.78 -14.33 0.65
N GLU A 16 -10.12 -14.21 1.81
CA GLU A 16 -9.74 -12.92 2.38
C GLU A 16 -8.76 -12.17 1.48
N ALA A 17 -7.80 -12.86 0.86
CA ALA A 17 -6.89 -12.24 -0.10
C ALA A 17 -7.61 -11.71 -1.35
N GLN A 18 -8.58 -12.45 -1.89
CA GLN A 18 -9.39 -11.97 -3.01
C GLN A 18 -10.21 -10.73 -2.65
N ARG A 19 -10.77 -10.67 -1.43
CA ARG A 19 -11.51 -9.50 -0.96
C ARG A 19 -10.59 -8.31 -0.76
N ALA A 20 -9.46 -8.49 -0.08
CA ALA A 20 -8.47 -7.44 0.14
C ALA A 20 -7.98 -6.85 -1.19
N LEU A 21 -7.67 -7.70 -2.18
CA LEU A 21 -7.33 -7.26 -3.53
C LEU A 21 -8.43 -6.43 -4.16
N GLY A 22 -9.70 -6.85 -4.05
CA GLY A 22 -10.83 -6.06 -4.55
C GLY A 22 -10.99 -4.69 -3.87
N GLU A 23 -10.68 -4.59 -2.58
CA GLU A 23 -10.73 -3.30 -1.84
C GLU A 23 -9.51 -2.40 -2.13
N LEU A 24 -8.38 -3.01 -2.49
CA LEU A 24 -7.13 -2.33 -2.83
C LEU A 24 -7.01 -1.96 -4.32
N ASP A 25 -7.76 -2.60 -5.22
CA ASP A 25 -7.77 -2.31 -6.67
C ASP A 25 -8.32 -0.90 -6.98
N GLY A 26 -9.03 -0.29 -6.04
CA GLY A 26 -9.49 1.10 -6.15
C GLY A 26 -8.39 2.11 -5.81
N GLU A 27 -8.42 3.29 -6.43
CA GLU A 27 -7.54 4.41 -6.08
C GLU A 27 -7.60 4.68 -4.57
N LEU A 28 -6.46 4.57 -3.87
CA LEU A 28 -6.39 4.76 -2.41
C LEU A 28 -6.75 6.20 -2.00
N GLY A 29 -6.47 7.14 -2.90
CA GLY A 29 -6.80 8.55 -2.79
C GLY A 29 -5.75 9.40 -3.50
N THR A 30 -6.04 10.69 -3.65
CA THR A 30 -5.07 11.66 -4.16
C THR A 30 -4.22 12.18 -2.99
N ILE A 31 -2.91 12.00 -3.05
CA ILE A 31 -1.97 12.57 -2.08
C ILE A 31 -1.24 13.75 -2.71
N ASN A 32 -1.25 14.90 -2.02
CA ASN A 32 -0.53 16.09 -2.42
C ASN A 32 0.64 16.34 -1.45
N PHE A 33 1.85 16.49 -1.96
CA PHE A 33 3.04 16.79 -1.18
C PHE A 33 3.94 17.78 -1.90
N ASN A 34 4.77 18.50 -1.13
CA ASN A 34 5.79 19.36 -1.69
C ASN A 34 7.07 18.54 -1.96
N PRO A 35 7.53 18.41 -3.21
CA PRO A 35 8.71 17.64 -3.54
C PRO A 35 10.00 18.27 -2.97
N HIS A 36 10.05 19.56 -2.66
CA HIS A 36 11.25 20.21 -2.08
C HIS A 36 11.28 20.18 -0.55
N ASP A 37 10.18 19.76 0.10
CA ASP A 37 10.08 19.73 1.56
C ASP A 37 10.09 18.28 2.07
N PRO A 38 11.15 17.85 2.79
CA PRO A 38 11.26 16.48 3.26
C PRO A 38 10.13 16.11 4.24
N SER A 39 9.67 17.03 5.08
CA SER A 39 8.58 16.78 6.02
C SER A 39 7.24 16.56 5.31
N SER A 40 6.99 17.26 4.19
CA SER A 40 5.80 17.07 3.36
C SER A 40 5.81 15.71 2.66
N ILE A 41 6.97 15.24 2.20
CA ILE A 41 7.14 13.89 1.62
C ILE A 41 6.85 12.81 2.68
N GLU A 42 7.42 12.94 3.88
CA GLU A 42 7.17 11.99 4.97
C GLU A 42 5.69 11.96 5.36
N ALA A 43 5.03 13.13 5.44
CA ALA A 43 3.60 13.22 5.72
C ALA A 43 2.74 12.50 4.65
N ALA A 44 3.13 12.59 3.38
CA ALA A 44 2.47 11.87 2.29
C ALA A 44 2.64 10.35 2.39
N ILE A 45 3.85 9.87 2.69
CA ILE A 45 4.10 8.45 2.91
C ILE A 45 3.26 7.93 4.08
N GLN A 46 3.26 8.65 5.19
CA GLN A 46 2.46 8.30 6.37
C GLN A 46 0.95 8.27 6.07
N SER A 47 0.48 9.22 5.25
CA SER A 47 -0.92 9.28 4.83
C SER A 47 -1.30 8.07 3.99
N VAL A 48 -0.46 7.65 3.04
CA VAL A 48 -0.70 6.42 2.28
C VAL A 48 -0.76 5.22 3.20
N TYR A 49 0.19 5.11 4.13
CA TYR A 49 0.24 3.96 5.04
C TYR A 49 -1.07 3.86 5.83
N CYS A 50 -1.56 4.99 6.34
CA CYS A 50 -2.87 5.06 6.99
C CYS A 50 -4.00 4.62 6.05
N MET A 51 -4.05 5.11 4.81
CA MET A 51 -5.09 4.72 3.84
C MET A 51 -5.07 3.22 3.54
N VAL A 52 -3.88 2.64 3.38
CA VAL A 52 -3.72 1.19 3.17
C VAL A 52 -4.17 0.42 4.43
N ASP A 53 -3.77 0.86 5.62
CA ASP A 53 -4.21 0.25 6.88
C ASP A 53 -5.74 0.37 7.08
N GLU A 54 -6.34 1.49 6.70
CA GLU A 54 -7.80 1.67 6.82
C GLU A 54 -8.58 0.73 5.89
N ARG A 55 -8.08 0.48 4.67
CA ARG A 55 -8.75 -0.42 3.72
C ARG A 55 -8.43 -1.89 3.96
N ALA A 56 -7.15 -2.21 4.11
CA ALA A 56 -6.66 -3.59 4.12
C ALA A 56 -6.11 -4.04 5.48
N GLY A 57 -5.95 -3.16 6.46
CA GLY A 57 -5.44 -3.50 7.79
C GLY A 57 -6.27 -4.55 8.52
N GLN A 58 -7.58 -4.65 8.22
CA GLN A 58 -8.44 -5.73 8.71
C GLN A 58 -7.95 -7.14 8.30
N TYR A 59 -7.24 -7.24 7.18
CA TYR A 59 -6.68 -8.49 6.64
C TYR A 59 -5.18 -8.65 6.96
N ALA A 60 -4.55 -7.74 7.71
CA ALA A 60 -3.11 -7.79 8.00
C ALA A 60 -2.67 -9.05 8.77
N SER A 61 -3.60 -9.69 9.50
CA SER A 61 -3.34 -10.96 10.19
C SER A 61 -3.33 -12.18 9.26
N ASN A 62 -3.75 -12.02 8.00
CA ASN A 62 -3.76 -13.09 7.02
C ASN A 62 -2.33 -13.28 6.45
N PRO A 63 -1.82 -14.53 6.41
CA PRO A 63 -0.44 -14.80 5.99
C PRO A 63 -0.17 -14.53 4.51
N VAL A 64 -1.21 -14.38 3.68
CA VAL A 64 -1.11 -14.02 2.27
C VAL A 64 -1.24 -12.50 2.09
N VAL A 65 -2.19 -11.87 2.79
CA VAL A 65 -2.51 -10.44 2.61
C VAL A 65 -1.57 -9.53 3.40
N GLY A 66 -1.18 -9.91 4.61
CA GLY A 66 -0.22 -9.17 5.43
C GLY A 66 1.03 -8.75 4.65
N PRO A 67 1.79 -9.68 4.02
CA PRO A 67 2.96 -9.30 3.22
C PRO A 67 2.62 -8.45 1.98
N MET A 68 1.45 -8.64 1.34
CA MET A 68 1.03 -7.78 0.23
C MET A 68 0.76 -6.35 0.68
N ILE A 69 0.17 -6.15 1.86
CA ILE A 69 -0.08 -4.82 2.43
C ILE A 69 1.26 -4.10 2.67
N GLU A 70 2.25 -4.80 3.23
CA GLU A 70 3.58 -4.24 3.45
C GLU A 70 4.29 -3.90 2.15
N GLU A 71 4.27 -4.80 1.16
CA GLU A 71 4.84 -4.54 -0.16
C GLU A 71 4.19 -3.33 -0.84
N MET A 72 2.86 -3.24 -0.78
CA MET A 72 2.11 -2.13 -1.37
C MET A 72 2.49 -0.80 -0.72
N LYS A 73 2.59 -0.75 0.62
CA LYS A 73 3.08 0.44 1.35
C LYS A 73 4.48 0.85 0.88
N GLU A 74 5.40 -0.11 0.76
CA GLU A 74 6.75 0.15 0.28
C GLU A 74 6.77 0.67 -1.16
N SER A 75 6.00 0.06 -2.06
CA SER A 75 5.86 0.50 -3.45
C SER A 75 5.32 1.92 -3.57
N TYR A 76 4.35 2.31 -2.74
CA TYR A 76 3.86 3.68 -2.71
C TYR A 76 4.91 4.66 -2.16
N ARG A 77 5.66 4.27 -1.13
CA ARG A 77 6.76 5.07 -0.60
C ARG A 77 7.80 5.36 -1.68
N GLU A 78 8.23 4.33 -2.41
CA GLU A 78 9.16 4.47 -3.53
C GLU A 78 8.58 5.37 -4.62
N SER A 79 7.31 5.18 -4.97
CA SER A 79 6.61 6.00 -5.97
C SER A 79 6.55 7.48 -5.57
N ILE A 80 6.30 7.78 -4.29
CA ILE A 80 6.31 9.16 -3.77
C ILE A 80 7.71 9.76 -3.88
N LEU A 81 8.74 9.01 -3.47
CA LEU A 81 10.13 9.47 -3.53
C LEU A 81 10.57 9.71 -4.98
N GLN A 82 10.17 8.83 -5.89
CA GLN A 82 10.44 8.96 -7.31
C GLN A 82 9.75 10.21 -7.88
N LYS A 83 8.45 10.38 -7.64
CA LYS A 83 7.70 11.58 -8.06
C LYS A 83 8.31 12.86 -7.49
N ALA A 84 8.82 12.81 -6.25
CA ALA A 84 9.52 13.94 -5.65
C ALA A 84 10.83 14.26 -6.39
N ALA A 85 11.62 13.24 -6.74
CA ALA A 85 12.85 13.41 -7.51
C ALA A 85 12.57 13.91 -8.94
N GLU A 86 11.57 13.36 -9.62
CA GLU A 86 11.13 13.79 -10.95
C GLU A 86 10.69 15.25 -10.95
N ALA A 87 9.87 15.66 -9.98
CA ALA A 87 9.42 17.04 -9.86
C ALA A 87 10.56 18.03 -9.59
N ARG A 88 11.60 17.62 -8.84
CA ARG A 88 12.81 18.43 -8.62
C ARG A 88 13.63 18.57 -9.90
N LEU A 89 13.79 17.49 -10.67
CA LEU A 89 14.53 17.52 -11.93
C LEU A 89 13.83 18.38 -12.98
N GLN A 90 12.51 18.24 -13.09
CA GLN A 90 11.73 19.02 -14.05
C GLN A 90 11.73 20.51 -13.72
N ALA A 91 11.69 20.88 -12.44
CA ALA A 91 11.85 22.28 -12.02
C ALA A 91 13.22 22.89 -12.41
N ASP A 92 14.25 22.06 -12.58
CA ASP A 92 15.59 22.47 -13.04
C ASP A 92 15.67 22.56 -14.58
N GLU A 93 14.81 21.87 -15.33
CA GLU A 93 14.78 21.87 -16.82
C GLU A 93 13.94 23.02 -17.42
N ASP A 94 13.04 23.62 -16.62
CA ASP A 94 12.18 24.74 -17.02
C ASP A 94 12.80 26.14 -16.72
N GLU A 95 14.08 26.21 -16.31
CA GLU A 95 14.86 27.46 -16.12
C GLU A 95 15.86 27.70 -17.26
#